data_AF-A0A525C9S3-F1
#
_entry.id   AF-A0A525C9S3-F1
#
_cell.length_a   1.000
_cell.length_b   1.000
_cell.length_c   1.000
_cell.angle_alpha   90.00
_cell.angle_beta   90.00
_cell.angle_gamma   90.00
#
_symmetry.space_group_name_H-M   'P 1'
#
loop_
_entity.id
_entity.type
_entity.pdbx_description
1 polymer ?
#
loop_
_entity_poly.entity_id
_entity_poly.type
_entity_poly.pdbx_seq_one_letter_code
_entity_poly.pdbx_strand_id
1 'polypeptide(L)'
;MRFGVVFGLCCLVLLTATSSFAAQENMCRRVVIEGEVSVRPDPEAHAQEEGRGLLVCTAEGDLRMEMIFPMEGGNPIKQQNSVTMTNFRCFPFGTAQPCEATPYPDPDQIIEFTLLAELEPESVTVLDENDRVVHTMDGLYFRIDPMPEVDVLTVYMVCGGVPDDVDHPGSVFQLLLPFIENYWNHSITLNAFVDKTYTDYPIGMERFLADMNWTQFETIVPCANYP
;
A
#
# COMPACT_ATOMS: atom_id res chain seq x y z
N MET A 1 36.66 -84.75 -19.84
CA MET A 1 35.94 -84.21 -18.67
C MET A 1 35.72 -82.72 -18.89
N ARG A 2 34.49 -82.26 -18.68
CA ARG A 2 34.01 -80.87 -18.82
C ARG A 2 34.53 -79.98 -17.66
N PHE A 3 34.15 -78.69 -17.69
CA PHE A 3 34.39 -77.54 -16.77
C PHE A 3 35.48 -76.59 -17.32
N GLY A 4 35.27 -75.34 -17.73
CA GLY A 4 34.12 -74.42 -17.68
C GLY A 4 34.30 -73.35 -16.59
N VAL A 5 34.84 -72.15 -16.92
CA VAL A 5 34.75 -70.89 -16.12
C VAL A 5 35.01 -69.72 -17.10
N VAL A 6 33.97 -69.09 -17.66
CA VAL A 6 33.19 -67.91 -17.21
C VAL A 6 33.93 -66.56 -17.33
N PHE A 7 33.37 -65.76 -18.25
CA PHE A 7 33.54 -64.33 -18.51
C PHE A 7 33.58 -63.45 -17.26
N GLY A 8 34.58 -62.57 -17.17
CA GLY A 8 34.59 -61.41 -16.27
C GLY A 8 34.42 -60.13 -17.08
N LEU A 9 33.17 -59.80 -17.45
CA LEU A 9 32.81 -58.52 -18.05
C LEU A 9 32.74 -57.49 -16.90
N CYS A 10 33.80 -56.71 -16.73
CA CYS A 10 33.84 -55.60 -15.78
C CYS A 10 33.00 -54.43 -16.34
N CYS A 11 31.67 -54.51 -16.18
CA CYS A 11 30.78 -53.36 -16.38
C CYS A 11 31.08 -52.32 -15.30
N LEU A 12 31.92 -51.35 -15.64
CA LEU A 12 32.07 -50.12 -14.88
C LEU A 12 30.78 -49.31 -15.05
N VAL A 13 29.82 -49.52 -14.15
CA VAL A 13 28.64 -48.66 -14.05
C VAL A 13 29.13 -47.31 -13.53
N LEU A 14 29.37 -46.36 -14.44
CA LEU A 14 29.42 -44.93 -14.10
C LEU A 14 28.05 -44.55 -13.56
N LEU A 15 27.90 -44.62 -12.24
CA LEU A 15 26.88 -43.88 -11.51
C LEU A 15 27.26 -42.40 -11.64
N THR A 16 26.84 -41.76 -12.72
CA THR A 16 26.68 -40.31 -12.73
C THR A 16 25.59 -40.00 -11.73
N ALA A 17 25.99 -39.76 -10.48
CA ALA A 17 25.19 -39.03 -9.52
C ALA A 17 24.97 -37.65 -10.14
N THR A 18 23.90 -37.51 -10.91
CA THR A 18 23.30 -36.22 -11.16
C THR A 18 22.79 -35.77 -9.81
N SER A 19 23.62 -35.04 -9.08
CA SER A 19 23.18 -34.13 -8.05
C SER A 19 22.23 -33.16 -8.75
N SER A 20 20.96 -33.54 -8.79
CA SER A 20 19.87 -32.60 -8.86
C SER A 20 20.02 -31.72 -7.63
N PHE A 21 20.83 -30.68 -7.77
CA PHE A 21 20.61 -29.43 -7.05
C PHE A 21 19.19 -29.06 -7.42
N ALA A 22 18.22 -29.51 -6.62
CA ALA A 22 16.97 -28.80 -6.51
C ALA A 22 17.42 -27.37 -6.21
N ALA A 23 17.30 -26.49 -7.19
CA ALA A 23 17.50 -25.07 -6.96
C ALA A 23 16.61 -24.78 -5.75
N GLN A 24 17.22 -24.47 -4.61
CA GLN A 24 16.49 -24.07 -3.43
C GLN A 24 15.68 -22.87 -3.91
N GLU A 25 14.37 -23.04 -4.03
CA GLU A 25 13.51 -21.95 -4.47
C GLU A 25 13.75 -20.83 -3.46
N ASN A 26 14.38 -19.75 -3.91
CA ASN A 26 14.58 -18.58 -3.08
C ASN A 26 13.17 -18.09 -2.74
N MET A 27 12.80 -18.21 -1.46
CA MET A 27 11.53 -17.75 -0.93
C MET A 27 11.68 -16.29 -0.50
N CYS A 28 10.57 -15.55 -0.56
CA CYS A 28 10.45 -14.14 -0.20
C CYS A 28 9.22 -13.94 0.66
N ARG A 29 9.22 -12.87 1.47
CA ARG A 29 8.04 -12.41 2.20
C ARG A 29 7.26 -11.43 1.32
N ARG A 30 5.97 -11.65 1.15
CA ARG A 30 5.06 -10.77 0.41
C ARG A 30 4.15 -10.11 1.42
N VAL A 31 4.17 -8.78 1.44
CA VAL A 31 3.25 -7.96 2.21
C VAL A 31 2.28 -7.29 1.24
N VAL A 32 1.00 -7.39 1.54
CA VAL A 32 -0.07 -6.67 0.84
C VAL A 32 -0.81 -5.80 1.84
N ILE A 33 -1.05 -4.55 1.48
CA ILE A 33 -1.94 -3.63 2.19
C ILE A 33 -2.99 -3.15 1.18
N GLU A 34 -4.26 -3.37 1.49
CA GLU A 34 -5.39 -2.99 0.63
C GLU A 34 -6.47 -2.33 1.47
N GLY A 35 -7.06 -1.25 0.98
CA GLY A 35 -8.07 -0.54 1.74
C GLY A 35 -8.60 0.70 1.05
N GLU A 36 -9.26 1.53 1.83
CA GLU A 36 -9.91 2.75 1.40
C GLU A 36 -9.32 3.95 2.15
N VAL A 37 -9.23 5.08 1.45
CA VAL A 37 -8.82 6.37 2.00
C VAL A 37 -9.85 7.40 1.60
N SER A 38 -10.46 8.05 2.59
CA SER A 38 -11.40 9.14 2.41
C SER A 38 -10.83 10.39 3.06
N VAL A 39 -10.62 11.44 2.27
CA VAL A 39 -10.16 12.74 2.79
C VAL A 39 -11.33 13.70 2.83
N ARG A 40 -11.45 14.42 3.94
CA ARG A 40 -12.43 15.50 4.11
C ARG A 40 -11.79 16.71 4.76
N PRO A 41 -12.24 17.94 4.45
CA PRO A 41 -11.78 19.12 5.15
C PRO A 41 -12.13 19.04 6.63
N ASP A 42 -11.22 19.50 7.49
CA ASP A 42 -11.51 19.75 8.90
C ASP A 42 -12.45 20.97 8.98
N PRO A 43 -13.69 20.81 9.50
CA PRO A 43 -14.63 21.91 9.59
C PRO A 43 -14.14 23.02 10.53
N GLU A 44 -13.37 22.71 11.58
CA GLU A 44 -12.87 23.73 12.52
C GLU A 44 -11.79 24.60 11.86
N ALA A 45 -10.86 23.97 11.12
CA ALA A 45 -9.83 24.68 10.37
C ALA A 45 -10.39 25.58 9.26
N HIS A 46 -11.57 25.24 8.72
CA HIS A 46 -12.22 25.93 7.61
C HIS A 46 -13.40 26.82 8.03
N ALA A 47 -13.66 26.97 9.33
CA ALA A 47 -14.76 27.78 9.86
C ALA A 47 -14.55 29.31 9.75
N GLN A 48 -13.63 29.81 8.94
CA GLN A 48 -13.20 31.21 9.02
C GLN A 48 -14.18 32.26 8.44
N GLU A 49 -14.35 33.32 9.24
CA GLU A 49 -14.95 34.65 9.04
C GLU A 49 -16.30 34.76 8.31
N GLU A 50 -17.33 35.18 9.07
CA GLU A 50 -18.64 35.57 8.58
C GLU A 50 -18.54 36.45 7.32
N GLY A 51 -18.91 35.89 6.16
CA GLY A 51 -19.07 36.64 4.91
C GLY A 51 -18.23 36.16 3.72
N ARG A 52 -17.25 35.26 3.89
CA ARG A 52 -16.54 34.65 2.75
C ARG A 52 -17.01 33.22 2.52
N GLY A 53 -17.23 32.88 1.25
CA GLY A 53 -17.54 31.52 0.83
C GLY A 53 -16.28 30.82 0.36
N LEU A 54 -16.07 29.60 0.82
CA LEU A 54 -15.00 28.73 0.35
C LEU A 54 -15.59 27.38 -0.09
N LEU A 55 -15.19 26.89 -1.25
CA LEU A 55 -15.46 25.53 -1.68
C LEU A 55 -14.16 24.74 -1.58
N VAL A 56 -14.15 23.66 -0.80
CA VAL A 56 -13.00 22.76 -0.66
C VAL A 56 -13.36 21.42 -1.26
N CYS A 57 -12.63 20.96 -2.26
CA CYS A 57 -12.89 19.68 -2.89
C CYS A 57 -11.82 18.66 -2.56
N THR A 58 -12.26 17.45 -2.22
CA THR A 58 -11.43 16.33 -1.80
C THR A 58 -11.85 15.05 -2.53
N ALA A 59 -10.99 14.05 -2.46
CA ALA A 59 -11.19 12.76 -3.10
C ALA A 59 -11.34 11.63 -2.05
N GLU A 60 -12.00 10.56 -2.48
CA GLU A 60 -12.00 9.24 -1.84
C GLU A 60 -11.36 8.26 -2.84
N GLY A 61 -10.67 7.23 -2.36
CA GLY A 61 -10.02 6.27 -3.24
C GLY A 61 -9.61 4.97 -2.58
N ASP A 62 -9.38 3.97 -3.43
CA ASP A 62 -8.92 2.64 -3.05
C ASP A 62 -7.40 2.58 -3.15
N LEU A 63 -6.78 2.11 -2.08
CA LEU A 63 -5.34 1.97 -1.92
C LEU A 63 -4.94 0.51 -2.05
N ARG A 64 -3.86 0.27 -2.79
CA ARG A 64 -3.21 -1.03 -2.85
C ARG A 64 -1.70 -0.88 -2.82
N MET A 65 -1.04 -1.58 -1.91
CA MET A 65 0.41 -1.63 -1.78
C MET A 65 0.82 -3.10 -1.72
N GLU A 66 1.64 -3.55 -2.66
CA GLU A 66 2.24 -4.87 -2.65
C GLU A 66 3.75 -4.73 -2.63
N MET A 67 4.38 -5.33 -1.63
CA MET A 67 5.82 -5.29 -1.41
C MET A 67 6.37 -6.71 -1.25
N ILE A 68 7.47 -7.00 -1.93
CA ILE A 68 8.18 -8.27 -1.85
C ILE A 68 9.52 -8.03 -1.17
N PHE A 69 9.77 -8.71 -0.07
CA PHE A 69 10.96 -8.59 0.75
C PHE A 69 11.78 -9.89 0.73
N PRO A 70 13.09 -9.81 0.96
CA PRO A 70 13.90 -10.97 1.32
C PRO A 70 13.34 -11.66 2.58
N MET A 71 13.60 -12.96 2.75
CA MET A 71 13.11 -13.71 3.93
C MET A 71 13.70 -13.20 5.25
N GLU A 72 14.92 -12.68 5.19
CA GLU A 72 15.66 -12.05 6.28
C GLU A 72 15.20 -10.63 6.62
N GLY A 73 14.30 -10.04 5.82
CA GLY A 73 13.86 -8.65 5.97
C GLY A 73 14.70 -7.64 5.21
N GLY A 74 14.62 -6.38 5.62
CA GLY A 74 15.24 -5.23 4.98
C GLY A 74 14.30 -4.56 3.97
N ASN A 75 14.88 -3.99 2.92
CA ASN A 75 14.13 -3.24 1.89
C ASN A 75 13.41 -4.19 0.91
N PRO A 76 12.29 -3.76 0.31
CA PRO A 76 11.61 -4.55 -0.70
C PRO A 76 12.47 -4.69 -1.96
N ILE A 77 12.55 -5.91 -2.51
CA ILE A 77 13.16 -6.18 -3.81
C ILE A 77 12.24 -5.81 -4.98
N LYS A 78 10.92 -5.77 -4.72
CA LYS A 78 9.91 -5.39 -5.70
C LYS A 78 8.71 -4.77 -5.00
N GLN A 79 8.06 -3.84 -5.68
CA GLN A 79 6.81 -3.27 -5.20
C GLN A 79 5.88 -2.90 -6.37
N GLN A 80 4.59 -2.94 -6.10
CA GLN A 80 3.50 -2.52 -6.98
C GLN A 80 2.47 -1.80 -6.12
N ASN A 81 2.46 -0.49 -6.18
CA ASN A 81 1.56 0.32 -5.35
C ASN A 81 0.78 1.29 -6.20
N SER A 82 -0.49 1.43 -5.87
CA SER A 82 -1.43 2.27 -6.59
C SER A 82 -2.48 2.84 -5.66
N VAL A 83 -2.94 4.04 -5.96
CA VAL A 83 -4.22 4.55 -5.48
C VAL A 83 -5.14 4.80 -6.68
N THR A 84 -6.40 4.43 -6.56
CA THR A 84 -7.43 4.70 -7.56
C THR A 84 -8.49 5.59 -6.95
N MET A 85 -8.73 6.76 -7.52
CA MET A 85 -9.81 7.62 -7.05
C MET A 85 -11.16 6.93 -7.33
N THR A 86 -12.05 6.90 -6.34
CA THR A 86 -13.39 6.31 -6.47
C THR A 86 -14.48 7.36 -6.33
N ASN A 87 -14.18 8.49 -5.68
CA ASN A 87 -15.12 9.58 -5.49
C ASN A 87 -14.43 10.94 -5.45
N PHE A 88 -15.20 11.97 -5.79
CA PHE A 88 -14.79 13.37 -5.69
C PHE A 88 -15.93 14.19 -5.14
N ARG A 89 -15.67 14.97 -4.08
CA ARG A 89 -16.72 15.74 -3.38
C ARG A 89 -16.22 17.12 -3.03
N CYS A 90 -17.11 18.10 -3.16
CA CYS A 90 -16.85 19.49 -2.76
C CYS A 90 -17.69 19.87 -1.55
N PHE A 91 -17.05 20.51 -0.59
CA PHE A 91 -17.63 20.92 0.69
C PHE A 91 -17.72 22.45 0.73
N PRO A 92 -18.93 23.02 0.80
CA PRO A 92 -19.10 24.46 0.95
C PRO A 92 -18.94 24.89 2.41
N PHE A 93 -18.17 25.95 2.61
CA PHE A 93 -17.96 26.62 3.89
C PHE A 93 -18.35 28.10 3.81
N GLY A 94 -18.79 28.66 4.94
CA GLY A 94 -19.21 30.05 5.04
C GLY A 94 -20.41 30.37 4.15
N THR A 95 -20.26 31.32 3.22
CA THR A 95 -21.33 31.72 2.28
C THR A 95 -21.30 30.99 0.92
N ALA A 96 -20.41 29.99 0.76
CA ALA A 96 -20.33 29.23 -0.49
C ALA A 96 -21.61 28.43 -0.74
N GLN A 97 -22.02 28.37 -2.01
CA GLN A 97 -23.10 27.51 -2.44
C GLN A 97 -22.59 26.09 -2.68
N PRO A 98 -23.38 25.05 -2.41
CA PRO A 98 -23.05 23.69 -2.84
C PRO A 98 -22.96 23.65 -4.37
N CYS A 99 -21.97 22.91 -4.87
CA CYS A 99 -21.80 22.67 -6.30
C CYS A 99 -21.94 21.17 -6.58
N GLU A 100 -22.60 20.83 -7.68
CA GLU A 100 -22.45 19.50 -8.27
C GLU A 100 -21.12 19.47 -9.02
N ALA A 101 -20.31 18.45 -8.75
CA ALA A 101 -18.99 18.27 -9.31
C ALA A 101 -18.91 16.90 -9.96
N THR A 102 -18.66 16.86 -11.26
CA THR A 102 -18.50 15.62 -12.02
C THR A 102 -17.06 15.56 -12.54
N PRO A 103 -16.19 14.68 -12.01
CA PRO A 103 -14.86 14.51 -12.59
C PRO A 103 -14.98 14.04 -14.03
N TYR A 104 -14.09 14.50 -14.91
CA TYR A 104 -14.02 14.00 -16.29
C TYR A 104 -13.83 12.47 -16.30
N PRO A 105 -14.32 11.77 -17.34
CA PRO A 105 -14.56 10.32 -17.31
C PRO A 105 -13.28 9.45 -17.45
N ASP A 106 -12.15 9.88 -16.90
CA ASP A 106 -11.12 8.98 -16.37
C ASP A 106 -11.32 8.85 -14.84
N PRO A 107 -12.45 8.28 -14.37
CA PRO A 107 -12.72 8.15 -12.95
C PRO A 107 -11.70 7.23 -12.26
N ASP A 108 -11.10 6.29 -13.00
CA ASP A 108 -10.13 5.32 -12.50
C ASP A 108 -8.70 5.81 -12.74
N GLN A 109 -8.41 7.06 -12.41
CA GLN A 109 -7.02 7.53 -12.48
C GLN A 109 -6.19 6.73 -11.46
N ILE A 110 -5.47 5.73 -11.97
CA ILE A 110 -4.52 4.93 -11.21
C ILE A 110 -3.25 5.75 -11.06
N ILE A 111 -2.94 6.14 -9.83
CA ILE A 111 -1.67 6.77 -9.51
C ILE A 111 -0.76 5.72 -8.92
N GLU A 112 0.30 5.41 -9.66
CA GLU A 112 1.37 4.54 -9.18
C GLU A 112 2.33 5.33 -8.29
N PHE A 113 2.83 4.69 -7.23
CA PHE A 113 3.80 5.32 -6.33
C PHE A 113 4.81 4.33 -5.77
N THR A 114 5.91 4.86 -5.27
CA THR A 114 6.99 4.10 -4.64
C THR A 114 7.01 4.36 -3.14
N LEU A 115 7.18 3.29 -2.39
CA LEU A 115 7.40 3.32 -0.95
C LEU A 115 8.90 3.21 -0.65
N LEU A 116 9.33 3.99 0.33
CA LEU A 116 10.45 3.59 1.18
C LEU A 116 9.87 2.70 2.26
N ALA A 117 10.24 1.42 2.26
CA ALA A 117 9.73 0.44 3.20
C ALA A 117 10.84 -0.47 3.71
N GLU A 118 10.68 -0.96 4.94
CA GLU A 118 11.56 -1.91 5.60
C GLU A 118 10.74 -2.92 6.38
N LEU A 119 11.05 -4.21 6.20
CA LEU A 119 10.48 -5.31 6.97
C LEU A 119 11.52 -5.83 7.95
N GLU A 120 11.15 -5.93 9.22
CA GLU A 120 11.97 -6.47 10.29
C GLU A 120 11.32 -7.74 10.86
N PRO A 121 11.72 -8.94 10.38
CA PRO A 121 11.15 -10.20 10.84
C PRO A 121 11.32 -10.41 12.34
N GLU A 122 10.25 -10.86 13.00
CA GLU A 122 10.22 -11.21 14.43
C GLU A 122 10.69 -10.08 15.37
N SER A 123 10.68 -8.81 14.94
CA SER A 123 11.21 -7.68 15.73
C SER A 123 10.26 -7.19 16.83
N VAL A 124 8.96 -7.51 16.73
CA VAL A 124 7.96 -7.10 17.71
C VAL A 124 7.66 -8.27 18.65
N THR A 125 8.01 -8.12 19.93
CA THR A 125 7.78 -9.15 20.96
C THR A 125 6.59 -8.77 21.84
N VAL A 126 5.58 -9.64 21.91
CA VAL A 126 4.44 -9.50 22.81
C VAL A 126 4.69 -10.33 24.07
N LEU A 127 4.63 -9.68 25.24
CA LEU A 127 4.84 -10.32 26.54
C LEU A 127 3.51 -10.54 27.27
N ASP A 128 3.42 -11.59 28.09
CA ASP A 128 2.33 -11.77 29.05
C ASP A 128 2.54 -10.94 30.32
N GLU A 129 1.59 -11.03 31.26
CA GLU A 129 1.64 -10.36 32.56
C GLU A 129 2.84 -10.79 33.45
N ASN A 130 3.57 -11.85 33.07
CA ASN A 130 4.75 -12.36 33.76
C ASN A 130 6.05 -12.12 32.97
N ASP A 131 6.04 -11.17 32.03
CA ASP A 131 7.16 -10.84 31.13
C ASP A 131 7.65 -12.02 30.26
N ARG A 132 6.78 -12.99 29.96
CA ARG A 132 7.12 -14.12 29.08
C ARG A 132 6.69 -13.81 27.66
N VAL A 133 7.53 -14.18 26.69
CA VAL A 133 7.20 -14.06 25.26
C VAL A 133 6.00 -14.94 24.92
N VAL A 134 4.91 -14.31 24.49
CA VAL A 134 3.69 -14.97 24.02
C VAL A 134 3.75 -15.21 22.52
N HIS A 135 4.19 -14.20 21.76
CA HIS A 135 4.28 -14.25 20.32
C HIS A 135 5.27 -13.20 19.79
N THR A 136 5.88 -13.48 18.64
CA THR A 136 6.68 -12.53 17.86
C THR A 136 5.95 -12.17 16.58
N MET A 137 5.98 -10.89 16.21
CA MET A 137 5.40 -10.35 14.98
C MET A 137 6.51 -9.64 14.21
N ASP A 138 6.29 -9.47 12.91
CA ASP A 138 7.19 -8.71 12.06
C ASP A 138 6.87 -7.22 12.18
N GLY A 139 7.91 -6.38 12.21
CA GLY A 139 7.76 -4.92 12.12
C GLY A 139 7.79 -4.50 10.65
N LEU A 140 6.83 -3.69 10.22
CA LEU A 140 6.79 -3.10 8.90
C LEU A 140 6.80 -1.58 9.03
N TYR A 141 7.79 -0.96 8.40
CA TYR A 141 7.95 0.48 8.34
C TYR A 141 7.77 0.92 6.89
N PHE A 142 6.98 1.97 6.64
CA PHE A 142 6.90 2.54 5.30
C PHE A 142 6.46 4.00 5.25
N ARG A 143 6.79 4.65 4.14
CA ARG A 143 6.22 5.94 3.69
C ARG A 143 6.31 6.05 2.18
N ILE A 144 5.55 6.95 1.57
CA ILE A 144 5.72 7.32 0.16
C ILE A 144 6.89 8.29 0.02
N ASP A 145 7.89 7.92 -0.77
CA ASP A 145 9.04 8.77 -1.14
C ASP A 145 9.79 8.11 -2.33
N PRO A 146 9.98 8.81 -3.48
CA PRO A 146 9.62 10.20 -3.73
C PRO A 146 8.11 10.42 -3.89
N MET A 147 7.72 11.68 -3.73
CA MET A 147 6.38 12.15 -4.05
C MET A 147 6.05 11.84 -5.52
N PRO A 148 4.96 11.10 -5.82
CA PRO A 148 4.62 10.77 -7.20
C PRO A 148 4.18 12.03 -7.97
N GLU A 149 4.44 12.02 -9.27
CA GLU A 149 3.85 12.99 -10.19
C GLU A 149 2.37 12.63 -10.38
N VAL A 150 1.49 13.62 -10.19
CA VAL A 150 0.04 13.45 -10.35
C VAL A 150 -0.47 14.43 -11.40
N ASP A 151 -1.29 13.93 -12.32
CA ASP A 151 -1.94 14.81 -13.29
C ASP A 151 -3.00 15.68 -12.61
N VAL A 152 -3.31 16.79 -13.26
CA VAL A 152 -4.40 17.68 -12.82
C VAL A 152 -5.73 16.97 -13.07
N LEU A 153 -6.56 16.91 -12.04
CA LEU A 153 -7.93 16.45 -12.17
C LEU A 153 -8.80 17.60 -12.70
N THR A 154 -9.36 17.47 -13.90
CA THR A 154 -10.36 18.40 -14.41
C THR A 154 -11.76 17.94 -13.99
N VAL A 155 -12.58 18.87 -13.51
CA VAL A 155 -13.92 18.62 -12.99
C VAL A 155 -14.91 19.58 -13.62
N TYR A 156 -16.02 19.05 -14.14
CA TYR A 156 -17.14 19.86 -14.59
C TYR A 156 -18.00 20.26 -13.39
N MET A 157 -18.15 21.57 -13.15
CA MET A 157 -18.80 22.10 -11.96
C MET A 157 -20.08 22.90 -12.28
N VAL A 158 -21.12 22.69 -11.46
CA VAL A 158 -22.40 23.41 -11.53
C VAL A 158 -22.72 24.04 -10.16
N CYS A 159 -22.53 25.36 -10.03
CA CYS A 159 -22.65 26.11 -8.76
C CYS A 159 -23.79 27.16 -8.75
N GLY A 160 -24.82 26.99 -9.59
CA GLY A 160 -25.91 27.96 -9.76
C GLY A 160 -25.64 29.10 -10.76
N GLY A 161 -24.43 29.15 -11.34
CA GLY A 161 -24.06 30.02 -12.45
C GLY A 161 -23.94 29.26 -13.78
N VAL A 162 -23.17 29.81 -14.72
CA VAL A 162 -22.79 29.10 -15.94
C VAL A 162 -21.86 27.95 -15.54
N PRO A 163 -22.18 26.69 -15.85
CA PRO A 163 -21.28 25.57 -15.64
C PRO A 163 -19.97 25.75 -16.39
N ASP A 164 -18.87 25.29 -15.80
CA ASP A 164 -17.55 25.37 -16.42
C ASP A 164 -16.64 24.24 -15.92
N ASP A 165 -15.56 24.01 -16.66
CA ASP A 165 -14.51 23.09 -16.28
C ASP A 165 -13.50 23.77 -15.39
N VAL A 166 -13.19 23.12 -14.26
CA VAL A 166 -12.23 23.62 -13.30
C VAL A 166 -11.16 22.57 -13.06
N ASP A 167 -9.91 23.00 -13.16
CA ASP A 167 -8.76 22.21 -12.81
C ASP A 167 -8.56 22.20 -11.29
N HIS A 168 -8.47 21.01 -10.72
CA HIS A 168 -8.22 20.75 -9.31
C HIS A 168 -6.83 20.14 -9.10
N PRO A 169 -5.76 20.96 -9.17
CA PRO A 169 -4.41 20.49 -8.88
C PRO A 169 -4.34 20.13 -7.40
N GLY A 170 -4.10 18.85 -7.10
CA GLY A 170 -3.85 18.38 -5.75
C GLY A 170 -5.00 17.67 -5.04
N SER A 171 -6.21 17.61 -5.60
CA SER A 171 -7.29 16.81 -4.98
C SER A 171 -6.97 15.32 -4.98
N VAL A 172 -6.32 14.81 -6.03
CA VAL A 172 -5.87 13.40 -6.04
C VAL A 172 -4.62 13.20 -5.18
N PHE A 173 -3.77 14.22 -5.09
CA PHE A 173 -2.61 14.22 -4.18
C PHE A 173 -3.02 14.06 -2.72
N GLN A 174 -4.18 14.61 -2.32
CA GLN A 174 -4.69 14.51 -0.95
C GLN A 174 -4.84 13.06 -0.48
N LEU A 175 -5.18 12.12 -1.37
CA LEU A 175 -5.29 10.70 -1.02
C LEU A 175 -3.98 10.10 -0.53
N LEU A 176 -2.85 10.65 -0.97
CA LEU A 176 -1.51 10.17 -0.63
C LEU A 176 -0.88 10.89 0.56
N LEU A 177 -1.45 12.04 0.98
CA LEU A 177 -0.93 12.84 2.10
C LEU A 177 -0.70 12.04 3.38
N PRO A 178 -1.62 11.15 3.83
CA PRO A 178 -1.38 10.37 5.06
C PRO A 178 -0.09 9.54 5.02
N PHE A 179 0.32 9.09 3.83
CA PHE A 179 1.48 8.23 3.62
C PHE A 179 2.74 9.00 3.23
N ILE A 180 2.62 10.25 2.77
CA ILE A 180 3.74 11.15 2.47
C ILE A 180 4.21 11.87 3.73
N GLU A 181 3.27 12.36 4.53
CA GLU A 181 3.57 13.18 5.72
C GLU A 181 4.05 12.34 6.91
N ASN A 182 3.70 11.05 6.95
CA ASN A 182 3.94 10.20 8.11
C ASN A 182 4.74 8.95 7.76
N TYR A 183 5.53 8.53 8.73
CA TYR A 183 6.12 7.19 8.76
C TYR A 183 5.16 6.25 9.47
N TRP A 184 4.73 5.23 8.76
CA TRP A 184 3.88 4.18 9.31
C TRP A 184 4.78 3.08 9.89
N ASN A 185 4.47 2.66 11.11
CA ASN A 185 5.09 1.52 11.78
C ASN A 185 3.99 0.58 12.27
N HIS A 186 3.92 -0.60 11.69
CA HIS A 186 2.91 -1.60 12.01
C HIS A 186 3.53 -2.94 12.33
N SER A 187 2.95 -3.63 13.30
CA SER A 187 3.18 -5.06 13.46
C SER A 187 2.31 -5.84 12.48
N ILE A 188 2.88 -6.82 11.81
CA ILE A 188 2.21 -7.76 10.92
C ILE A 188 2.53 -9.20 11.33
N THR A 189 1.58 -10.11 11.11
CA THR A 189 1.73 -11.53 11.45
C THR A 189 1.69 -12.36 10.18
N LEU A 190 2.69 -13.22 10.01
CA LEU A 190 2.78 -14.11 8.88
C LEU A 190 1.54 -15.01 8.77
N ASN A 191 0.95 -15.03 7.56
CA ASN A 191 -0.26 -15.76 7.20
C ASN A 191 -1.51 -15.37 8.01
N ALA A 192 -1.57 -14.14 8.52
CA ALA A 192 -2.76 -13.60 9.17
C ALA A 192 -3.14 -12.24 8.59
N PHE A 193 -4.45 -12.03 8.42
CA PHE A 193 -4.99 -10.70 8.11
C PHE A 193 -5.01 -9.86 9.37
N VAL A 194 -4.61 -8.60 9.25
CA VAL A 194 -4.72 -7.61 10.31
C VAL A 194 -5.45 -6.40 9.74
N ASP A 195 -6.54 -6.02 10.36
CA ASP A 195 -7.26 -4.81 9.97
C ASP A 195 -6.76 -3.61 10.77
N LYS A 196 -6.68 -2.46 10.11
CA LYS A 196 -6.35 -1.17 10.72
C LYS A 196 -7.40 -0.16 10.30
N THR A 197 -7.85 0.61 11.27
CA THR A 197 -8.80 1.69 11.04
C THR A 197 -8.30 2.94 11.74
N TYR A 198 -8.23 4.03 10.99
CA TYR A 198 -7.94 5.36 11.45
C TYR A 198 -9.14 6.24 11.10
N THR A 199 -9.62 6.98 12.09
CA THR A 199 -10.75 7.89 11.94
C THR A 199 -10.28 9.28 12.33
N ASP A 200 -10.67 10.27 11.55
CA ASP A 200 -10.33 11.68 11.78
C ASP A 200 -8.82 11.93 11.91
N TYR A 201 -8.02 11.22 11.09
CA TYR A 201 -6.56 11.34 11.16
C TYR A 201 -6.11 12.67 10.54
N PRO A 202 -5.45 13.57 11.30
CA PRO A 202 -5.12 14.91 10.80
C PRO A 202 -3.98 14.86 9.78
N ILE A 203 -4.17 15.57 8.66
CA ILE A 203 -3.20 15.68 7.55
C ILE A 203 -3.19 17.09 6.95
N GLY A 204 -2.16 17.42 6.15
CA GLY A 204 -2.11 18.67 5.40
C GLY A 204 -2.01 19.90 6.30
N MET A 205 -1.16 19.83 7.34
CA MET A 205 -1.07 20.83 8.41
C MET A 205 -2.40 21.02 9.16
N GLU A 206 -3.08 19.93 9.51
CA GLU A 206 -4.34 19.92 10.28
C GLU A 206 -5.50 20.65 9.57
N ARG A 207 -5.43 20.76 8.24
CA ARG A 207 -6.54 21.31 7.44
C ARG A 207 -7.49 20.24 6.97
N PHE A 208 -7.02 19.01 6.84
CA PHE A 208 -7.81 17.89 6.37
C PHE A 208 -7.77 16.75 7.40
N LEU A 209 -8.81 15.94 7.35
CA LEU A 209 -8.97 14.73 8.12
C LEU A 209 -9.04 13.56 7.13
N ALA A 210 -8.33 12.48 7.43
CA ALA A 210 -8.35 11.26 6.67
C ALA A 210 -9.01 10.14 7.49
N ASP A 211 -10.01 9.50 6.89
CA ASP A 211 -10.56 8.23 7.35
C ASP A 211 -9.92 7.13 6.50
N MET A 212 -9.27 6.17 7.14
CA MET A 212 -8.53 5.11 6.46
C MET A 212 -8.91 3.76 7.06
N ASN A 213 -9.27 2.82 6.20
CA ASN A 213 -9.52 1.44 6.61
C ASN A 213 -8.78 0.52 5.66
N TRP A 214 -7.84 -0.27 6.19
CA TRP A 214 -7.11 -1.21 5.36
C TRP A 214 -6.87 -2.53 6.08
N THR A 215 -6.72 -3.56 5.27
CA THR A 215 -6.29 -4.88 5.67
C THR A 215 -4.85 -5.07 5.21
N GLN A 216 -4.01 -5.57 6.10
CA GLN A 216 -2.65 -5.99 5.79
C GLN A 216 -2.53 -7.52 5.88
N PHE A 217 -1.76 -8.12 4.98
CA PHE A 217 -1.52 -9.56 4.94
C PHE A 217 -0.10 -9.85 4.52
N GLU A 218 0.57 -10.73 5.29
CA GLU A 218 1.89 -11.21 4.97
C GLU A 218 1.85 -12.70 4.60
N THR A 219 2.58 -13.11 3.56
CA THR A 219 2.74 -14.51 3.19
C THR A 219 4.11 -14.82 2.62
N ILE A 220 4.45 -16.10 2.46
CA ILE A 220 5.70 -16.55 1.84
C ILE A 220 5.43 -16.97 0.39
N VAL A 221 6.20 -16.43 -0.55
CA VAL A 221 6.08 -16.70 -1.99
C VAL A 221 7.45 -17.02 -2.61
N PRO A 222 7.51 -17.76 -3.73
CA PRO A 222 8.75 -17.90 -4.49
C PRO A 222 9.19 -16.54 -5.05
N CYS A 223 10.41 -16.10 -4.74
CA CYS A 223 10.96 -14.84 -5.27
C CYS A 223 11.01 -14.83 -6.81
N ALA A 224 11.16 -16.01 -7.44
CA ALA A 224 11.25 -16.15 -8.89
C ALA A 224 9.99 -15.67 -9.65
N ASN A 225 8.84 -15.56 -8.97
CA ASN A 225 7.62 -15.01 -9.55
C ASN A 225 7.65 -13.48 -9.67
N TYR A 226 8.68 -12.84 -9.11
CA TYR A 226 8.84 -11.40 -9.01
C TYR A 226 10.21 -10.98 -9.55
N PRO A 227 10.46 -11.19 -10.86
CA PRO A 227 11.71 -10.78 -11.50
C PRO A 227 11.86 -9.26 -11.59
#